data_AF-A0A9D5UBF6-F1
#
_entry.id   AF-A0A9D5UBF6-F1
#
_cell.length_a   1.000
_cell.length_b   1.000
_cell.length_c   1.000
_cell.angle_alpha   90.00
_cell.angle_beta   90.00
_cell.angle_gamma   90.00
#
_symmetry.space_group_name_H-M   'P 1'
#
loop_
_entity.id
_entity.type
_entity.pdbx_description
1 polymer ?
#
loop_
_entity_poly.entity_id
_entity_poly.type
_entity_poly.pdbx_seq_one_letter_code
_entity_poly.pdbx_strand_id
1 'polypeptide(L)'
;MREPRRAQDGSRWERLADRVLQVLRAEGWSGTDGAWRTYLDGSSAPDPYATLLAVHAGLFDGAVPRGAVDVMTAATFRTPFMRTLALRALGSAGHRPDAVRALAADWGPMLDAGSVTFWEEFPRPGHDPLSMYGRPYGKSLCHGWASGPAAALPELVLGLVPLEPGWRTFTVDPDLGDLGWAAAVVPLGGGDLTVVADRDGLLTVDVPAGHALSYEGSLHHGPGRLEIPWG
;
A
#
# COMPACT_ATOMS: atom_id res chain seq x y z
N MET A 1 3.47 27.99 14.43
CA MET A 1 3.59 28.48 13.04
C MET A 1 2.18 28.48 12.46
N ARG A 2 1.53 29.64 12.35
CA ARG A 2 0.13 29.74 11.89
C ARG A 2 0.10 29.47 10.39
N GLU A 3 -0.86 28.69 9.90
CA GLU A 3 -1.30 28.71 8.49
C GLU A 3 -2.51 29.66 8.38
N PRO A 4 -2.38 30.93 7.95
CA PRO A 4 -3.54 31.79 7.74
C PRO A 4 -3.56 32.21 6.27
N ARG A 5 -4.07 31.33 5.40
CA ARG A 5 -4.49 31.68 4.02
C ARG A 5 -5.41 30.65 3.31
N ARG A 6 -5.80 29.54 3.96
CA ARG A 6 -6.42 28.36 3.30
C ARG A 6 -7.95 28.33 3.17
N ALA A 7 -8.69 29.14 3.94
CA ALA A 7 -10.15 28.94 4.04
C ALA A 7 -10.95 29.27 2.75
N GLN A 8 -10.51 30.22 1.92
CA GLN A 8 -11.20 30.55 0.66
C GLN A 8 -10.80 29.62 -0.51
N ASP A 9 -9.55 29.15 -0.53
CA ASP A 9 -9.03 28.25 -1.57
C ASP A 9 -9.54 26.81 -1.44
N GLY A 10 -9.80 26.33 -0.20
CA GLY A 10 -10.33 24.98 0.04
C GLY A 10 -11.62 24.70 -0.74
N SER A 11 -12.57 25.65 -0.71
CA SER A 11 -13.86 25.50 -1.39
C SER A 11 -13.74 25.35 -2.91
N ARG A 12 -12.72 25.94 -3.53
CA ARG A 12 -12.48 25.80 -4.98
C ARG A 12 -11.98 24.40 -5.29
N TRP A 13 -11.02 23.91 -4.52
CA TRP A 13 -10.43 22.59 -4.72
C TRP A 13 -11.44 21.47 -4.44
N GLU A 14 -12.28 21.63 -3.44
CA GLU A 14 -13.42 20.75 -3.17
C GLU A 14 -14.35 20.66 -4.39
N ARG A 15 -14.81 21.81 -4.91
CA ARG A 15 -15.67 21.82 -6.12
C ARG A 15 -15.02 21.20 -7.35
N LEU A 16 -13.70 21.38 -7.52
CA LEU A 16 -12.97 20.76 -8.62
C LEU A 16 -12.81 19.26 -8.43
N ALA A 17 -12.52 18.81 -7.21
CA ALA A 17 -12.44 17.39 -6.87
C ALA A 17 -13.80 16.69 -7.06
N ASP A 18 -14.89 17.31 -6.61
CA ASP A 18 -16.25 16.81 -6.81
C ASP A 18 -16.58 16.67 -8.29
N ARG A 19 -16.23 17.67 -9.10
CA ARG A 19 -16.44 17.63 -10.54
C ARG A 19 -15.63 16.53 -11.22
N VAL A 20 -14.36 16.35 -10.83
CA VAL A 20 -13.53 15.25 -11.33
C VAL A 20 -14.14 13.90 -10.93
N LEU A 21 -14.54 13.75 -9.67
CA LEU A 21 -15.14 12.51 -9.16
C LEU A 21 -16.44 12.16 -9.89
N GLN A 22 -17.30 13.14 -10.14
CA GLN A 22 -18.53 12.95 -10.92
C GLN A 22 -18.24 12.44 -12.32
N VAL A 23 -17.27 13.05 -13.02
CA VAL A 23 -16.87 12.62 -14.37
C VAL A 23 -16.28 11.21 -14.33
N LEU A 24 -15.37 10.94 -13.39
CA LEU A 24 -14.79 9.60 -13.22
C LEU A 24 -15.89 8.55 -13.01
N ARG A 25 -16.84 8.79 -12.11
CA ARG A 25 -17.93 7.82 -11.85
C ARG A 25 -18.88 7.64 -13.03
N ALA A 26 -19.18 8.69 -13.77
CA ALA A 26 -20.07 8.61 -14.93
C ALA A 26 -19.41 7.89 -16.11
N GLU A 27 -18.12 8.14 -16.35
CA GLU A 27 -17.47 7.83 -17.62
C GLU A 27 -16.37 6.76 -17.49
N GLY A 28 -15.68 6.71 -16.35
CA GLY A 28 -14.55 5.80 -16.09
C GLY A 28 -14.93 4.51 -15.36
N TRP A 29 -16.06 4.47 -14.64
CA TRP A 29 -16.49 3.28 -13.90
C TRP A 29 -17.18 2.26 -14.79
N SER A 30 -16.73 1.00 -14.75
CA SER A 30 -17.45 -0.12 -15.37
C SER A 30 -18.31 -0.83 -14.33
N GLY A 31 -19.63 -0.58 -14.35
CA GLY A 31 -20.56 -1.30 -13.49
C GLY A 31 -20.67 -2.80 -13.82
N THR A 32 -20.45 -3.19 -15.08
CA THR A 32 -20.48 -4.60 -15.50
C THR A 32 -19.26 -5.37 -15.01
N ASP A 33 -18.08 -4.74 -15.06
CA ASP A 33 -16.83 -5.38 -14.66
C ASP A 33 -16.47 -5.12 -13.20
N GLY A 34 -17.14 -4.17 -12.54
CA GLY A 34 -16.81 -3.76 -11.18
C GLY A 34 -15.40 -3.18 -11.04
N ALA A 35 -14.91 -2.46 -12.06
CA ALA A 35 -13.54 -1.93 -12.12
C ALA A 35 -13.44 -0.64 -12.95
N TRP A 36 -12.30 0.04 -12.87
CA TRP A 36 -12.08 1.35 -13.50
C TRP A 36 -11.36 1.22 -14.84
N ARG A 37 -11.78 2.03 -15.82
CA ARG A 37 -11.21 2.11 -17.17
C ARG A 37 -10.03 3.10 -17.24
N THR A 38 -9.15 2.90 -18.22
CA THR A 38 -8.10 3.90 -18.55
C THR A 38 -8.69 5.15 -19.21
N TYR A 39 -9.59 4.97 -20.18
CA TYR A 39 -10.18 6.04 -20.95
C TYR A 39 -11.64 6.27 -20.55
N LEU A 40 -12.02 7.55 -20.52
CA LEU A 40 -13.34 8.00 -20.11
C LEU A 40 -14.37 7.94 -21.23
N ASP A 41 -13.97 7.73 -22.48
CA ASP A 41 -14.92 7.56 -23.59
C ASP A 41 -15.56 6.15 -23.63
N GLY A 42 -15.33 5.34 -22.59
CA GLY A 42 -15.83 3.97 -22.49
C GLY A 42 -15.16 2.97 -23.44
N SER A 43 -14.18 3.39 -24.24
CA SER A 43 -13.57 2.54 -25.26
C SER A 43 -12.59 1.49 -24.71
N SER A 44 -12.01 1.73 -23.53
CA SER A 44 -11.08 0.80 -22.89
C SER A 44 -11.79 -0.22 -22.02
N ALA A 45 -11.24 -1.44 -21.99
CA ALA A 45 -11.51 -2.40 -20.94
C ALA A 45 -11.07 -1.85 -19.56
N PRO A 46 -11.51 -2.47 -18.45
CA PRO A 46 -10.96 -2.19 -17.14
C PRO A 46 -9.44 -2.31 -17.11
N ASP A 47 -8.80 -1.41 -16.37
CA ASP A 47 -7.36 -1.24 -16.31
C ASP A 47 -6.86 -1.35 -14.86
N PRO A 48 -5.80 -2.13 -14.61
CA PRO A 48 -5.25 -2.28 -13.27
C PRO A 48 -4.69 -0.99 -12.68
N TYR A 49 -4.11 -0.09 -13.49
CA TYR A 49 -3.56 1.16 -12.98
C TYR A 49 -4.65 2.12 -12.52
N ALA A 50 -5.69 2.32 -13.32
CA ALA A 50 -6.85 3.11 -12.93
C ALA A 50 -7.51 2.51 -11.67
N THR A 51 -7.67 1.19 -11.64
CA THR A 51 -8.34 0.48 -10.54
C THR A 51 -7.56 0.55 -9.24
N LEU A 52 -6.24 0.29 -9.24
CA LEU A 52 -5.43 0.36 -8.02
C LEU A 52 -5.36 1.79 -7.48
N LEU A 53 -5.30 2.80 -8.36
CA LEU A 53 -5.30 4.20 -7.93
C LEU A 53 -6.66 4.61 -7.36
N ALA A 54 -7.76 4.06 -7.88
CA ALA A 54 -9.09 4.27 -7.33
C ALA A 54 -9.25 3.66 -5.92
N VAL A 55 -8.59 2.53 -5.62
CA VAL A 55 -8.54 1.98 -4.26
C VAL A 55 -7.84 2.97 -3.33
N HIS A 56 -6.63 3.42 -3.69
CA HIS A 56 -5.85 4.38 -2.89
C HIS A 56 -6.55 5.73 -2.70
N ALA A 57 -7.31 6.17 -3.70
CA ALA A 57 -8.08 7.40 -3.65
C ALA A 57 -9.43 7.26 -2.90
N GLY A 58 -9.78 6.05 -2.43
CA GLY A 58 -11.03 5.82 -1.70
C GLY A 58 -12.28 5.99 -2.56
N LEU A 59 -12.20 5.65 -3.86
CA LEU A 59 -13.31 5.87 -4.80
C LEU A 59 -14.39 4.78 -4.77
N PHE A 60 -14.23 3.74 -3.96
CA PHE A 60 -15.21 2.68 -3.78
C PHE A 60 -16.14 2.97 -2.60
N ASP A 61 -17.44 2.84 -2.81
CA ASP A 61 -18.42 2.94 -1.75
C ASP A 61 -18.46 1.60 -0.99
N GLY A 62 -17.63 1.47 0.03
CA GLY A 62 -17.50 0.24 0.84
C GLY A 62 -16.42 -0.70 0.34
N ALA A 63 -16.69 -2.01 0.37
CA ALA A 63 -15.72 -3.03 0.00
C ALA A 63 -15.33 -2.95 -1.49
N VAL A 64 -14.05 -3.19 -1.79
CA VAL A 64 -13.55 -3.25 -3.16
C VAL A 64 -14.23 -4.42 -3.89
N PRO A 65 -14.90 -4.19 -5.04
CA PRO A 65 -15.60 -5.25 -5.76
C PRO A 65 -14.65 -6.33 -6.28
N ARG A 66 -15.16 -7.56 -6.39
CA ARG A 66 -14.41 -8.71 -6.89
C ARG A 66 -13.75 -8.45 -8.26
N GLY A 67 -14.45 -7.80 -9.18
CA GLY A 67 -13.89 -7.51 -10.49
C GLY A 67 -12.68 -6.57 -10.45
N ALA A 68 -12.66 -5.59 -9.53
CA ALA A 68 -11.47 -4.77 -9.28
C ALA A 68 -10.31 -5.60 -8.73
N VAL A 69 -10.58 -6.52 -7.79
CA VAL A 69 -9.58 -7.46 -7.26
C VAL A 69 -9.02 -8.34 -8.38
N ASP A 70 -9.89 -8.92 -9.22
CA ASP A 70 -9.51 -9.79 -10.34
C ASP A 70 -8.61 -9.05 -11.33
N VAL A 71 -8.98 -7.81 -11.71
CA VAL A 71 -8.18 -6.95 -12.61
C VAL A 71 -6.80 -6.63 -12.01
N MET A 72 -6.73 -6.28 -10.73
CA MET A 72 -5.44 -5.99 -10.05
C MET A 72 -4.57 -7.25 -9.89
N THR A 73 -5.19 -8.41 -9.63
CA THR A 73 -4.50 -9.68 -9.41
C THR A 73 -3.92 -10.25 -10.70
N ALA A 74 -4.64 -10.12 -11.82
CA ALA A 74 -4.19 -10.60 -13.13
C ALA A 74 -3.09 -9.72 -13.76
N ALA A 75 -2.82 -8.54 -13.21
CA ALA A 75 -1.92 -7.57 -13.80
C ALA A 75 -0.44 -7.91 -13.61
N THR A 76 0.32 -7.85 -14.70
CA THR A 76 1.79 -7.94 -14.67
C THR A 76 2.41 -6.55 -14.68
N PHE A 77 3.32 -6.28 -13.76
CA PHE A 77 4.00 -4.99 -13.66
C PHE A 77 5.47 -5.12 -14.05
N ARG A 78 5.96 -4.20 -14.88
CA ARG A 78 7.39 -4.15 -15.23
C ARG A 78 8.25 -3.55 -14.12
N THR A 79 7.71 -2.56 -13.41
CA THR A 79 8.48 -1.79 -12.43
C THR A 79 7.99 -2.05 -11.00
N PRO A 80 8.91 -2.08 -10.02
CA PRO A 80 8.58 -2.16 -8.59
C PRO A 80 7.65 -1.05 -8.09
N PHE A 81 7.73 0.15 -8.70
CA PHE A 81 6.97 1.33 -8.27
C PHE A 81 5.45 1.09 -8.28
N MET A 82 4.88 0.84 -9.47
CA MET A 82 3.45 0.58 -9.59
C MET A 82 3.06 -0.76 -8.97
N ARG A 83 3.99 -1.72 -8.95
CA ARG A 83 3.74 -3.01 -8.31
C ARG A 83 3.49 -2.86 -6.80
N THR A 84 4.25 -2.01 -6.13
CA THR A 84 4.05 -1.70 -4.71
C THR A 84 2.66 -1.13 -4.46
N LEU A 85 2.20 -0.20 -5.31
CA LEU A 85 0.86 0.36 -5.19
C LEU A 85 -0.23 -0.69 -5.44
N ALA A 86 -0.05 -1.58 -6.41
CA ALA A 86 -0.99 -2.68 -6.67
C ALA A 86 -1.11 -3.63 -5.47
N LEU A 87 0.02 -4.01 -4.87
CA LEU A 87 0.06 -4.91 -3.72
C LEU A 87 -0.59 -4.30 -2.48
N ARG A 88 -0.35 -3.01 -2.21
CA ARG A 88 -1.01 -2.29 -1.12
C ARG A 88 -2.51 -2.16 -1.36
N ALA A 89 -2.95 -1.89 -2.60
CA ALA A 89 -4.37 -1.85 -2.96
C ALA A 89 -5.06 -3.21 -2.77
N LEU A 90 -4.41 -4.32 -3.16
CA LEU A 90 -4.88 -5.67 -2.87
C LEU A 90 -4.99 -5.93 -1.36
N GLY A 91 -4.00 -5.47 -0.59
CA GLY A 91 -4.03 -5.51 0.87
C GLY A 91 -5.24 -4.79 1.47
N SER A 92 -5.49 -3.55 1.04
CA SER A 92 -6.67 -2.77 1.46
C SER A 92 -8.00 -3.40 1.02
N ALA A 93 -7.98 -4.24 -0.03
CA ALA A 93 -9.13 -5.03 -0.48
C ALA A 93 -9.31 -6.35 0.30
N GLY A 94 -8.50 -6.62 1.33
CA GLY A 94 -8.60 -7.83 2.17
C GLY A 94 -7.75 -9.01 1.69
N HIS A 95 -6.84 -8.81 0.74
CA HIS A 95 -6.01 -9.87 0.15
C HIS A 95 -4.53 -9.77 0.61
N ARG A 96 -4.29 -9.49 1.89
CA ARG A 96 -2.93 -9.25 2.42
C ARG A 96 -1.98 -10.46 2.28
N PRO A 97 -2.38 -11.70 2.60
CA PRO A 97 -1.48 -12.85 2.45
C PRO A 97 -1.09 -13.12 0.99
N ASP A 98 -2.04 -12.95 0.07
CA ASP A 98 -1.78 -13.04 -1.37
C ASP A 98 -0.82 -11.94 -1.84
N ALA A 99 -1.01 -10.70 -1.35
CA ALA A 99 -0.13 -9.59 -1.66
C ALA A 99 1.31 -9.83 -1.16
N VAL A 100 1.48 -10.38 0.05
CA VAL A 100 2.80 -10.73 0.59
C VAL A 100 3.47 -11.84 -0.23
N ARG A 101 2.73 -12.90 -0.60
CA ARG A 101 3.27 -13.95 -1.48
C ARG A 101 3.71 -13.40 -2.83
N ALA A 102 2.91 -12.53 -3.42
CA ALA A 102 3.24 -11.96 -4.71
C ALA A 102 4.42 -10.96 -4.62
N LEU A 103 4.52 -10.19 -3.53
CA LEU A 103 5.70 -9.36 -3.23
C LEU A 103 6.98 -10.22 -3.21
N ALA A 104 6.96 -11.35 -2.51
CA ALA A 104 8.11 -12.25 -2.46
C ALA A 104 8.46 -12.80 -3.85
N ALA A 105 7.45 -13.16 -4.66
CA ALA A 105 7.66 -13.65 -6.02
C ALA A 105 8.22 -12.58 -6.98
N ASP A 106 7.85 -11.31 -6.81
CA ASP A 106 8.29 -10.22 -7.69
C ASP A 106 9.70 -9.72 -7.32
N TRP A 107 10.02 -9.59 -6.02
CA TRP A 107 11.34 -9.12 -5.57
C TRP A 107 12.37 -10.24 -5.45
N GLY A 108 11.95 -11.47 -5.19
CA GLY A 108 12.81 -12.66 -5.03
C GLY A 108 13.84 -12.83 -6.16
N PRO A 109 13.46 -12.74 -7.44
CA PRO A 109 14.40 -12.87 -8.56
C PRO A 109 15.56 -11.87 -8.55
N MET A 110 15.40 -10.66 -7.97
CA MET A 110 16.51 -9.73 -7.81
C MET A 110 17.50 -10.22 -6.74
N LEU A 111 17.00 -10.84 -5.67
CA LEU A 111 17.82 -11.44 -4.62
C LEU A 111 18.53 -12.69 -5.12
N ASP A 112 17.83 -13.56 -5.87
CA ASP A 112 18.40 -14.75 -6.50
C ASP A 112 19.52 -14.39 -7.50
N ALA A 113 19.42 -13.22 -8.14
CA ALA A 113 20.47 -12.66 -8.98
C ALA A 113 21.67 -12.08 -8.20
N GLY A 114 21.68 -12.19 -6.86
CA GLY A 114 22.75 -11.71 -5.99
C GLY A 114 22.70 -10.22 -5.71
N SER A 115 21.57 -9.55 -5.97
CA SER A 115 21.47 -8.11 -5.73
C SER A 115 21.35 -7.78 -4.24
N VAL A 116 22.11 -6.77 -3.80
CA VAL A 116 22.03 -6.19 -2.44
C VAL A 116 21.19 -4.91 -2.38
N THR A 117 20.66 -4.49 -3.53
CA THR A 117 19.76 -3.34 -3.72
C THR A 117 18.62 -3.71 -4.67
N PHE A 118 17.57 -2.91 -4.78
CA PHE A 118 16.46 -3.20 -5.71
C PHE A 118 16.54 -2.37 -7.00
N TRP A 119 16.19 -3.01 -8.12
CA TRP A 119 16.41 -2.48 -9.46
C TRP A 119 15.26 -1.62 -9.95
N GLU A 120 15.53 -0.82 -10.97
CA GLU A 120 14.55 0.08 -11.58
C GLU A 120 13.40 -0.66 -12.27
N GLU A 121 13.68 -1.81 -12.88
CA GLU A 121 12.74 -2.70 -13.54
C GLU A 121 13.05 -4.14 -13.13
N PHE A 122 12.01 -4.94 -12.90
CA PHE A 122 12.17 -6.36 -12.59
C PHE A 122 12.95 -7.10 -13.70
N PRO A 123 13.72 -8.15 -13.35
CA PRO A 123 14.28 -9.05 -14.35
C PRO A 123 13.17 -9.69 -15.19
N ARG A 124 13.40 -9.82 -16.50
CA ARG A 124 12.43 -10.39 -17.44
C ARG A 124 13.04 -11.51 -18.27
N PRO A 125 12.31 -12.62 -18.50
CA PRO A 125 12.76 -13.65 -19.42
C PRO A 125 13.10 -13.09 -20.81
N GLY A 126 14.21 -13.58 -21.39
CA GLY A 126 14.64 -13.20 -22.74
C GLY A 126 15.14 -11.77 -22.90
N HIS A 127 15.36 -11.03 -21.82
CA HIS A 127 15.89 -9.66 -21.86
C HIS A 127 17.19 -9.56 -21.05
N ASP A 128 18.13 -8.74 -21.50
CA ASP A 128 19.31 -8.39 -20.69
C ASP A 128 18.85 -7.64 -19.43
N PRO A 129 19.06 -8.21 -18.22
CA PRO A 129 18.60 -7.60 -16.98
C PRO A 129 19.27 -6.26 -16.67
N LEU A 130 20.42 -5.94 -17.30
CA LEU A 130 21.19 -4.72 -17.08
C LEU A 130 20.82 -3.60 -18.06
N SER A 131 20.16 -3.96 -19.17
CA SER A 131 19.78 -3.01 -20.20
C SER A 131 18.50 -2.25 -19.85
N MET A 132 18.52 -0.94 -20.12
CA MET A 132 17.34 -0.07 -20.08
C MET A 132 17.58 1.13 -20.99
N TYR A 133 16.51 1.79 -21.45
CA TYR A 133 16.60 2.98 -22.32
C TYR A 133 17.38 2.75 -23.63
N GLY A 134 17.35 1.52 -24.16
CA GLY A 134 18.09 1.14 -25.36
C GLY A 134 19.61 1.13 -25.19
N ARG A 135 20.11 1.12 -23.95
CA ARG A 135 21.54 1.12 -23.63
C ARG A 135 21.93 -0.12 -22.83
N PRO A 136 23.01 -0.82 -23.20
CA PRO A 136 23.66 -1.79 -22.31
C PRO A 136 24.01 -1.13 -20.98
N TYR A 137 23.74 -1.81 -19.87
CA TYR A 137 23.96 -1.29 -18.51
C TYR A 137 23.22 0.03 -18.20
N GLY A 138 22.16 0.34 -18.96
CA GLY A 138 21.38 1.56 -18.79
C GLY A 138 20.44 1.54 -17.57
N LYS A 139 20.23 0.38 -16.94
CA LYS A 139 19.31 0.20 -15.81
C LYS A 139 19.96 0.60 -14.49
N SER A 140 19.25 1.35 -13.65
CA SER A 140 19.67 1.48 -12.25
C SER A 140 19.39 0.19 -11.48
N LEU A 141 20.43 -0.39 -10.86
CA LEU A 141 20.30 -1.55 -9.97
C LEU A 141 20.10 -1.15 -8.50
N CYS A 142 20.00 0.14 -8.21
CA CYS A 142 19.74 0.69 -6.88
C CYS A 142 18.79 1.88 -7.03
N HIS A 143 17.51 1.59 -7.23
CA HIS A 143 16.50 2.59 -7.54
C HIS A 143 15.54 2.78 -6.37
N GLY A 144 15.43 4.01 -5.87
CA GLY A 144 14.66 4.31 -4.64
C GLY A 144 13.20 3.89 -4.72
N TRP A 145 12.58 3.97 -5.90
CA TRP A 145 11.19 3.56 -6.11
C TRP A 145 10.93 2.05 -5.95
N ALA A 146 11.99 1.25 -5.81
CA ALA A 146 11.93 -0.19 -5.68
C ALA A 146 12.02 -0.65 -4.22
N SER A 147 12.11 0.30 -3.28
CA SER A 147 12.08 0.08 -1.84
C SER A 147 10.69 -0.22 -1.28
N GLY A 148 9.68 -0.44 -2.14
CA GLY A 148 8.30 -0.74 -1.77
C GLY A 148 8.11 -1.73 -0.61
N PRO A 149 8.86 -2.85 -0.52
CA PRO A 149 8.75 -3.79 0.59
C PRO A 149 8.93 -3.15 1.97
N ALA A 150 9.76 -2.12 2.10
CA ALA A 150 10.01 -1.46 3.39
C ALA A 150 8.76 -0.79 3.95
N ALA A 151 7.88 -0.28 3.10
CA ALA A 151 6.60 0.30 3.51
C ALA A 151 5.46 -0.72 3.49
N ALA A 152 5.45 -1.62 2.51
CA ALA A 152 4.35 -2.56 2.30
C ALA A 152 4.32 -3.69 3.35
N LEU A 153 5.46 -4.21 3.80
CA LEU A 153 5.46 -5.35 4.73
C LEU A 153 4.86 -5.01 6.11
N PRO A 154 5.20 -3.88 6.78
CA PRO A 154 4.53 -3.51 8.03
C PRO A 154 3.01 -3.32 7.88
N GLU A 155 2.58 -2.73 6.76
CA GLU A 155 1.15 -2.53 6.46
C GLU A 155 0.43 -3.87 6.20
N LEU A 156 0.98 -4.71 5.32
CA LEU A 156 0.35 -5.95 4.89
C LEU A 156 0.40 -7.04 5.96
N VAL A 157 1.48 -7.13 6.74
CA VAL A 157 1.66 -8.22 7.71
C VAL A 157 1.17 -7.84 9.10
N LEU A 158 1.39 -6.60 9.55
CA LEU A 158 1.02 -6.16 10.91
C LEU A 158 -0.23 -5.28 10.93
N GLY A 159 -0.79 -4.93 9.78
CA GLY A 159 -1.91 -3.98 9.71
C GLY A 159 -1.56 -2.60 10.25
N LEU A 160 -0.27 -2.23 10.18
CA LEU A 160 0.25 -1.01 10.77
C LEU A 160 -0.01 0.19 9.85
N VAL A 161 -1.05 0.97 10.16
CA VAL A 161 -1.52 2.07 9.32
C VAL A 161 -1.75 3.35 10.14
N PRO A 162 -1.21 4.51 9.73
CA PRO A 162 -1.55 5.79 10.37
C PRO A 162 -2.98 6.22 10.02
N LEU A 163 -3.76 6.61 11.03
CA LEU A 163 -5.13 7.12 10.86
C LEU A 163 -5.20 8.64 10.81
N GLU A 164 -4.22 9.30 11.44
CA GLU A 164 -4.16 10.76 11.49
C GLU A 164 -2.74 11.27 11.15
N PRO A 165 -2.63 12.51 10.64
CA PRO A 165 -1.34 13.12 10.32
C PRO A 165 -0.33 13.01 11.47
N GLY A 166 0.92 12.70 11.12
CA GLY A 166 1.99 12.55 12.08
C GLY A 166 1.86 11.32 13.00
N TRP A 167 1.12 10.30 12.59
CA TRP A 167 0.89 9.08 13.39
C TRP A 167 0.22 9.34 14.74
N ARG A 168 -0.50 10.46 14.90
CA ARG A 168 -1.17 10.80 16.17
C ARG A 168 -2.07 9.67 16.64
N THR A 169 -2.75 9.02 15.70
CA THR A 169 -3.42 7.73 15.89
C THR A 169 -3.03 6.75 14.78
N PHE A 170 -3.01 5.46 15.09
CA PHE A 170 -2.70 4.38 14.16
C PHE A 170 -3.46 3.09 14.52
N THR A 171 -3.52 2.13 13.60
CA THR A 171 -4.06 0.78 13.83
C THR A 171 -2.95 -0.26 13.83
N VAL A 172 -3.25 -1.41 14.45
CA VAL A 172 -2.51 -2.66 14.30
C VAL A 172 -3.55 -3.76 14.16
N ASP A 173 -3.40 -4.60 13.15
CA ASP A 173 -4.29 -5.71 12.82
C ASP A 173 -3.47 -6.77 12.09
N PRO A 174 -2.75 -7.65 12.81
CA PRO A 174 -1.81 -8.55 12.16
C PRO A 174 -2.52 -9.62 11.31
N ASP A 175 -1.91 -9.97 10.18
CA ASP A 175 -2.30 -11.06 9.29
C ASP A 175 -1.02 -11.74 8.81
N LEU A 176 -0.57 -12.71 9.61
CA LEU A 176 0.72 -13.36 9.41
C LEU A 176 0.73 -14.29 8.19
N GLY A 177 -0.42 -14.71 7.67
CA GLY A 177 -0.51 -15.76 6.66
C GLY A 177 0.28 -17.00 7.07
N ASP A 178 1.35 -17.30 6.34
CA ASP A 178 2.22 -18.46 6.58
C ASP A 178 3.40 -18.15 7.54
N LEU A 179 3.58 -16.89 7.97
CA LEU A 179 4.67 -16.46 8.84
C LEU A 179 4.45 -16.95 10.28
N GLY A 180 5.54 -17.32 10.96
CA GLY A 180 5.48 -17.69 12.38
C GLY A 180 5.39 -16.48 13.32
N TRP A 181 5.96 -15.35 12.91
CA TRP A 181 5.94 -14.08 13.63
C TRP A 181 6.34 -12.95 12.68
N ALA A 182 6.04 -11.71 13.07
CA ALA A 182 6.53 -10.51 12.41
C ALA A 182 6.75 -9.39 13.44
N ALA A 183 7.70 -8.50 13.14
CA ALA A 183 7.96 -7.33 13.95
C ALA A 183 8.30 -6.12 13.07
N ALA A 184 7.91 -4.94 13.54
CA ALA A 184 8.29 -3.67 12.92
C ALA A 184 8.61 -2.62 13.99
N VAL A 185 9.55 -1.74 13.63
CA VAL A 185 9.87 -0.53 14.40
C VAL A 185 9.67 0.65 13.48
N VAL A 186 8.82 1.60 13.89
CA VAL A 186 8.59 2.86 13.18
C VAL A 186 9.08 4.01 14.06
N PRO A 187 10.12 4.75 13.64
CA PRO A 187 10.60 5.90 14.40
C PRO A 187 9.60 7.05 14.30
N LEU A 188 9.09 7.50 15.45
CA LEU A 188 8.10 8.57 15.55
C LEU A 188 8.58 9.71 16.46
N GLY A 189 7.77 10.76 16.59
CA GLY A 189 7.99 11.78 17.62
C GLY A 189 7.85 11.16 19.01
N GLY A 190 8.72 11.51 19.95
CA GLY A 190 8.60 11.00 21.33
C GLY A 190 9.01 9.54 21.54
N GLY A 191 9.50 8.83 20.52
CA GLY A 191 10.08 7.49 20.64
C GLY A 191 9.74 6.57 19.46
N ASP A 192 10.16 5.32 19.57
CA ASP A 192 9.87 4.29 18.58
C ASP A 192 8.53 3.62 18.88
N LEU A 193 7.73 3.44 17.83
CA LEU A 193 6.61 2.50 17.84
C LEU A 193 7.15 1.10 17.52
N THR A 194 7.02 0.17 18.46
CA THR A 194 7.40 -1.23 18.25
C THR A 194 6.16 -2.11 18.24
N VAL A 195 6.04 -2.95 17.23
CA VAL A 195 4.97 -3.94 17.10
C VAL A 195 5.59 -5.31 16.89
N VAL A 196 5.14 -6.30 17.65
CA VAL A 196 5.51 -7.71 17.50
C VAL A 196 4.23 -8.53 17.52
N ALA A 197 4.05 -9.40 16.54
CA ALA A 197 2.96 -10.36 16.48
C ALA A 197 3.55 -11.75 16.25
N ASP A 198 3.17 -12.72 17.08
CA ASP A 198 3.53 -14.12 16.90
C ASP A 198 2.30 -15.00 16.69
N ARG A 199 2.52 -16.17 16.07
CA ARG A 199 1.46 -17.16 15.82
C ARG A 199 0.94 -17.85 17.08
N ASP A 200 1.61 -17.67 18.21
CA ASP A 200 1.22 -18.24 19.50
C ASP A 200 0.10 -17.41 20.15
N GLY A 201 -0.29 -16.32 19.48
CA GLY A 201 -1.48 -15.55 19.75
C GLY A 201 -1.21 -14.35 20.65
N LEU A 202 0.03 -13.83 20.67
CA LEU A 202 0.36 -12.59 21.38
C LEU A 202 0.75 -11.46 20.42
N LEU A 203 0.10 -10.32 20.60
CA LEU A 203 0.41 -9.05 19.96
C LEU A 203 0.95 -8.09 21.02
N THR A 204 2.18 -7.63 20.83
CA THR A 204 2.80 -6.62 21.69
C THR A 204 2.95 -5.31 20.94
N VAL A 205 2.48 -4.21 21.54
CA VAL A 205 2.59 -2.87 20.96
C VAL A 205 3.16 -1.91 22.00
N ASP A 206 4.34 -1.37 21.73
CA ASP A 206 4.94 -0.28 22.50
C ASP A 206 4.58 1.05 21.82
N VAL A 207 3.67 1.82 22.44
CA VAL A 207 3.18 3.10 21.92
C VAL A 207 4.04 4.24 22.49
N PRO A 208 4.73 5.06 21.65
CA PRO A 208 5.53 6.18 22.12
C PRO A 208 4.66 7.36 22.59
N ALA A 209 5.25 8.27 23.37
CA ALA A 209 4.56 9.43 23.91
C ALA A 209 4.02 10.35 22.79
N GLY A 210 2.77 10.81 22.93
CA GLY A 210 2.13 11.68 21.94
C GLY A 210 1.39 10.94 20.81
N HIS A 211 1.36 9.61 20.86
CA HIS A 211 0.69 8.74 19.90
C HIS A 211 -0.36 7.86 20.60
N ALA A 212 -1.29 7.30 19.83
CA ALA A 212 -2.30 6.37 20.34
C ALA A 212 -2.62 5.24 19.36
N LEU A 213 -2.72 4.02 19.88
CA LEU A 213 -3.25 2.88 19.15
C LEU A 213 -4.79 2.93 19.19
N SER A 214 -5.43 2.85 18.03
CA SER A 214 -6.86 2.57 17.90
C SER A 214 -7.08 1.06 17.77
N TYR A 215 -7.68 0.45 18.79
CA TYR A 215 -7.93 -0.99 18.83
C TYR A 215 -9.31 -1.26 19.46
N GLU A 216 -10.12 -2.10 18.81
CA GLU A 216 -11.48 -2.48 19.26
C GLU A 216 -12.37 -1.31 19.70
N GLY A 217 -12.28 -0.17 18.99
CA GLY A 217 -13.08 1.03 19.29
C GLY A 217 -12.56 1.86 20.47
N SER A 218 -11.41 1.51 21.05
CA SER A 218 -10.74 2.25 22.12
C SER A 218 -9.44 2.88 21.63
N LEU A 219 -9.05 3.99 22.26
CA LEU A 219 -7.76 4.64 22.05
C LEU A 219 -6.83 4.37 23.23
N HIS A 220 -5.66 3.80 22.95
CA HIS A 220 -4.62 3.50 23.93
C HIS A 220 -3.44 4.45 23.74
N HIS A 221 -3.36 5.46 24.60
CA HIS A 221 -2.35 6.52 24.52
C HIS A 221 -1.00 6.07 25.07
N GLY A 222 0.08 6.42 24.36
CA GLY A 222 1.43 6.27 24.85
C GLY A 222 1.86 7.39 25.81
N PRO A 223 2.95 7.20 26.57
CA PRO A 223 3.84 6.04 26.53
C PRO A 223 3.24 4.83 27.25
N GLY A 224 3.27 3.66 26.62
CA GLY A 224 2.75 2.43 27.23
C GLY A 224 2.94 1.20 26.37
N ARG A 225 2.98 0.03 27.02
CA ARG A 225 2.99 -1.29 26.38
C ARG A 225 1.60 -1.90 26.46
N LEU A 226 1.15 -2.48 25.36
CA LEU A 226 -0.03 -3.34 25.30
C LEU A 226 0.40 -4.76 24.93
N GLU A 227 -0.19 -5.73 25.63
CA GLU A 227 -0.07 -7.16 25.36
C GLU A 227 -1.49 -7.67 25.12
N ILE A 228 -1.78 -8.05 23.88
CA ILE A 228 -3.12 -8.34 23.39
C ILE A 228 -3.12 -9.78 22.87
N PRO A 229 -3.92 -10.68 23.47
CA PRO A 229 -4.19 -11.97 22.87
C PRO A 229 -4.88 -11.78 21.51
N TRP A 230 -4.39 -12.43 20.45
CA TRP A 230 -4.94 -12.32 19.10
C TRP A 230 -4.88 -13.68 18.38
N GLY A 231 -5.71 -13.86 17.35
CA GLY A 231 -5.84 -15.12 16.61
C GLY A 231 -7.21 -15.78 16.70
#